data_AF-A0A0F0KLK2-F1
#
_entry.id   AF-A0A0F0KLK2-F1
#
_cell.length_a   1.000
_cell.length_b   1.000
_cell.length_c   1.000
_cell.angle_alpha   90.00
_cell.angle_beta   90.00
_cell.angle_gamma   90.00
#
_symmetry.space_group_name_H-M   'P 1'
#
loop_
_entity.id
_entity.type
_entity.pdbx_description
1 polymer ?
#
loop_
_entity_poly.entity_id
_entity_poly.type
_entity_poly.pdbx_seq_one_letter_code
_entity_poly.pdbx_strand_id
1 'polypeptide(L)'
;MRIRSRAAASFRGGRQADARAILDRDCRDGASVSYDGAMADKPQWLIREDASVPVLVALALRQSLGIRVPDDLPSLRDLPVRAPDAVEVTPALEKQWREYWDMTIEPRAHPSEVPLELIGGFDTLVALPASGAEELAAAIAPQAASALHFARGAHDRYVASIRSSMGNRSTGGSIGGEAYRAYASAIAEFERDVGRRAHSFELNVQVLPFSQRGIWWVGALTVAVTDGLRRDVVSFDAAIRPIIAELA
;
A
#
# COMPACT_ATOMS: atom_id res chain seq x y z
N MET A 1 10.74 17.16 3.99
CA MET A 1 10.45 16.27 5.14
C MET A 1 11.01 14.90 4.80
N ARG A 2 12.13 14.47 5.39
CA ARG A 2 12.77 13.18 5.06
C ARG A 2 11.98 12.05 5.71
N ILE A 3 11.21 11.30 4.93
CA ILE A 3 10.56 10.07 5.40
C ILE A 3 11.65 9.01 5.53
N ARG A 4 11.96 8.62 6.77
CA ARG A 4 12.79 7.45 7.03
C ARG A 4 11.95 6.22 6.68
N SER A 5 12.33 5.52 5.62
CA SER A 5 11.87 4.15 5.38
C SER A 5 12.11 3.34 6.65
N ARG A 6 11.05 2.77 7.19
CA ARG A 6 11.08 1.97 8.42
C ARG A 6 10.38 0.66 8.11
N ALA A 7 11.13 -0.42 8.06
CA ALA A 7 10.56 -1.76 7.90
C ALA A 7 9.73 -2.11 9.14
N ALA A 8 8.45 -2.43 8.96
CA ALA A 8 7.61 -2.96 10.02
C ALA A 8 7.78 -4.49 10.06
N ALA A 9 8.57 -4.95 11.04
CA ALA A 9 8.73 -6.31 11.59
C ALA A 9 8.40 -7.56 10.72
N SER A 10 9.40 -8.46 10.59
CA SER A 10 9.22 -9.87 10.22
C SER A 10 8.82 -10.69 11.46
N PHE A 11 7.70 -11.44 11.41
CA PHE A 11 7.17 -12.15 12.59
C PHE A 11 7.04 -13.67 12.40
N ARG A 12 7.38 -14.41 13.46
CA ARG A 12 7.38 -15.88 13.61
C ARG A 12 6.33 -16.26 14.68
N GLY A 13 5.36 -17.11 14.33
CA GLY A 13 4.17 -17.38 15.14
C GLY A 13 4.33 -18.30 16.36
N GLY A 14 3.37 -18.21 17.29
CA GLY A 14 3.23 -19.09 18.45
C GLY A 14 1.92 -18.92 19.26
N ARG A 15 0.96 -19.83 19.01
CA ARG A 15 -0.05 -20.49 19.89
C ARG A 15 -0.84 -19.73 20.99
N GLN A 16 -2.13 -19.50 20.69
CA GLN A 16 -3.37 -20.03 21.30
C GLN A 16 -3.40 -20.53 22.76
N ALA A 17 -4.34 -20.00 23.57
CA ALA A 17 -5.03 -20.69 24.66
C ALA A 17 -6.43 -20.08 24.94
N ASP A 18 -7.36 -20.95 25.33
CA ASP A 18 -8.81 -20.79 25.53
C ASP A 18 -9.25 -19.92 26.71
N ALA A 19 -10.47 -19.36 26.62
CA ALA A 19 -11.40 -19.34 27.76
C ALA A 19 -12.88 -19.20 27.30
N ARG A 20 -13.74 -20.06 27.86
CA ARG A 20 -15.18 -20.20 27.60
C ARG A 20 -16.00 -19.60 28.74
N ALA A 21 -17.11 -18.96 28.36
CA ALA A 21 -18.46 -18.97 28.95
C ALA A 21 -18.80 -18.23 30.27
N ILE A 22 -20.01 -17.61 30.25
CA ILE A 22 -21.13 -17.52 31.26
C ILE A 22 -21.92 -16.21 30.95
N LEU A 23 -23.09 -16.20 30.28
CA LEU A 23 -24.50 -16.33 30.77
C LEU A 23 -24.82 -15.34 31.92
N ASP A 24 -25.93 -14.59 32.04
CA ASP A 24 -27.25 -14.46 31.40
C ASP A 24 -27.99 -13.29 32.15
N ARG A 25 -29.13 -12.81 31.61
CA ARG A 25 -30.22 -11.99 32.26
C ARG A 25 -29.96 -10.51 32.64
N ASP A 26 -30.91 -9.57 32.60
CA ASP A 26 -32.33 -9.51 32.21
C ASP A 26 -32.79 -8.03 32.13
N CYS A 27 -33.92 -7.81 31.43
CA CYS A 27 -34.95 -6.76 31.61
C CYS A 27 -34.70 -5.26 31.32
N ARG A 28 -35.26 -4.84 30.17
CA ARG A 28 -36.25 -3.76 29.94
C ARG A 28 -36.23 -2.51 30.84
N ASP A 29 -36.05 -1.35 30.21
CA ASP A 29 -37.04 -0.26 30.32
C ASP A 29 -36.94 0.71 29.13
N GLY A 30 -38.10 1.18 28.66
CA GLY A 30 -38.22 2.04 27.49
C GLY A 30 -38.21 3.52 27.84
N ALA A 31 -37.47 4.30 27.05
CA ALA A 31 -37.72 5.73 26.89
C ALA A 31 -37.31 6.14 25.47
N SER A 32 -38.29 6.57 24.69
CA SER A 32 -38.12 7.22 23.40
C SER A 32 -37.38 8.54 23.59
N VAL A 33 -36.11 8.61 23.16
CA VAL A 33 -35.35 9.85 23.13
C VAL A 33 -35.41 10.45 21.73
N SER A 34 -35.88 11.70 21.72
CA SER A 34 -36.01 12.64 20.62
C SER A 34 -34.88 12.59 19.58
N TYR A 35 -35.25 12.56 18.31
CA TYR A 35 -34.35 12.80 17.17
C TYR A 35 -34.25 14.31 16.95
N ASP A 36 -33.20 14.96 17.46
CA ASP A 36 -32.68 16.20 16.88
C ASP A 36 -31.24 16.50 17.34
N GLY A 37 -30.36 16.79 16.38
CA GLY A 37 -29.14 17.57 16.63
C GLY A 37 -27.90 16.88 17.23
N ALA A 38 -27.39 15.80 16.63
CA ALA A 38 -25.95 15.49 16.67
C ALA A 38 -25.57 14.41 15.64
N MET A 39 -25.37 14.78 14.37
CA MET A 39 -24.37 14.07 13.58
C MET A 39 -23.00 14.47 14.14
N ALA A 40 -22.68 13.97 15.34
CA ALA A 40 -21.32 14.00 15.85
C ALA A 40 -20.47 13.31 14.78
N ASP A 41 -19.53 14.06 14.22
CA ASP A 41 -18.60 13.66 13.18
C ASP A 41 -18.02 12.28 13.54
N LYS A 42 -18.61 11.22 12.97
CA LYS A 42 -18.13 9.85 13.26
C LYS A 42 -16.75 9.77 12.62
N PRO A 43 -15.72 9.31 13.35
CA PRO A 43 -14.41 9.16 12.76
C PRO A 43 -14.52 8.33 11.49
N GLN A 44 -14.11 8.93 10.38
CA GLN A 44 -14.20 8.34 9.06
C GLN A 44 -12.80 7.92 8.67
N TRP A 45 -12.60 6.61 8.58
CA TRP A 45 -11.38 5.99 8.14
C TRP A 45 -11.56 5.51 6.70
N LEU A 46 -10.58 5.83 5.86
CA LEU A 46 -10.62 5.56 4.43
C LEU A 46 -9.40 4.75 4.03
N ILE A 47 -9.62 3.49 3.72
CA ILE A 47 -8.56 2.56 3.36
C ILE A 47 -8.75 2.15 1.90
N ARG A 48 -7.71 2.36 1.08
CA ARG A 48 -7.71 2.01 -0.34
C ARG A 48 -6.62 1.00 -0.60
N GLU A 49 -7.01 -0.15 -1.14
CA GLU A 49 -6.07 -1.20 -1.53
C GLU A 49 -6.04 -1.32 -3.06
N ASP A 50 -4.84 -1.30 -3.63
CA ASP A 50 -4.62 -1.45 -5.07
C ASP A 50 -3.25 -2.09 -5.36
N ALA A 51 -3.03 -2.53 -6.59
CA ALA A 51 -1.71 -2.81 -7.14
C ALA A 51 -1.47 -1.87 -8.33
N SER A 52 -1.29 -0.58 -8.03
CA SER A 52 -1.35 0.48 -9.03
C SER A 52 -0.29 0.32 -10.13
N VAL A 53 -0.71 0.42 -11.39
CA VAL A 53 0.19 0.27 -12.55
C VAL A 53 1.30 1.32 -12.56
N PRO A 54 1.05 2.63 -12.33
CA PRO A 54 2.12 3.62 -12.17
C PRO A 54 3.15 3.25 -11.09
N VAL A 55 2.71 2.75 -9.94
CA VAL A 55 3.61 2.34 -8.85
C VAL A 55 4.49 1.16 -9.25
N LEU A 56 3.90 0.16 -9.91
CA LEU A 56 4.62 -0.98 -10.44
C LEU A 56 5.63 -0.58 -11.52
N VAL A 57 5.29 0.38 -12.39
CA VAL A 57 6.23 0.95 -13.37
C VAL A 57 7.39 1.61 -12.67
N ALA A 58 7.14 2.49 -11.69
CA ALA A 58 8.20 3.19 -10.97
C ALA A 58 9.18 2.23 -10.26
N LEU A 59 8.67 1.15 -9.66
CA LEU A 59 9.49 0.11 -9.04
C LEU A 59 10.24 -0.76 -10.05
N ALA A 60 9.63 -1.06 -11.20
CA ALA A 60 10.31 -1.79 -12.27
C ALA A 60 11.49 -0.97 -12.80
N LEU A 61 11.29 0.34 -13.01
CA LEU A 61 12.35 1.26 -13.41
C LEU A 61 13.44 1.37 -12.35
N ARG A 62 13.08 1.46 -11.06
CA ARG A 62 14.05 1.43 -9.94
C ARG A 62 14.99 0.24 -10.06
N GLN A 63 14.43 -0.95 -10.22
CA GLN A 63 15.20 -2.19 -10.28
C GLN A 63 16.02 -2.31 -11.56
N SER A 64 15.45 -1.98 -12.72
CA SER A 64 16.14 -2.02 -14.02
C SER A 64 17.31 -1.03 -14.08
N LEU A 65 17.15 0.14 -13.47
CA LEU A 65 18.22 1.15 -13.35
C LEU A 65 19.19 0.85 -12.21
N GLY A 66 18.91 -0.12 -11.33
CA GLY A 66 19.77 -0.46 -10.19
C GLY A 66 19.78 0.61 -9.10
N ILE A 67 18.73 1.43 -9.03
CA ILE A 67 18.52 2.43 -7.99
C ILE A 67 18.18 1.70 -6.70
N ARG A 68 18.94 1.94 -5.63
CA ARG A 68 18.78 1.20 -4.37
C ARG A 68 17.85 1.88 -3.38
N VAL A 69 17.67 3.18 -3.49
CA VAL A 69 16.80 3.91 -2.57
C VAL A 69 15.31 3.70 -2.89
N PRO A 70 14.42 3.76 -1.89
CA PRO A 70 14.72 3.56 -0.47
C PRO A 70 15.36 2.19 -0.20
N ASP A 71 16.41 2.15 0.64
CA ASP A 71 17.28 0.97 0.79
C ASP A 71 16.57 -0.25 1.37
N ASP A 72 15.48 -0.05 2.12
CA ASP A 72 14.74 -1.16 2.74
C ASP A 72 13.71 -1.79 1.80
N LEU A 73 13.46 -1.21 0.62
CA LEU A 73 12.47 -1.75 -0.31
C LEU A 73 13.02 -2.99 -1.04
N PRO A 74 12.36 -4.15 -0.91
CA PRO A 74 12.79 -5.37 -1.58
C PRO A 74 12.76 -5.25 -3.11
N SER A 75 13.45 -6.17 -3.77
CA SER A 75 13.32 -6.36 -5.22
C SER A 75 11.93 -6.89 -5.59
N LEU A 76 11.50 -6.62 -6.81
CA LEU A 76 10.34 -7.23 -7.43
C LEU A 76 10.68 -8.67 -7.87
N ARG A 77 9.78 -9.61 -7.58
CA ARG A 77 9.86 -10.97 -8.12
C ARG A 77 9.61 -10.96 -9.61
N ASP A 78 10.16 -11.96 -10.29
CA ASP A 78 9.97 -12.20 -11.73
C ASP A 78 10.42 -11.05 -12.65
N LEU A 79 11.15 -10.08 -12.10
CA LEU A 79 11.84 -9.04 -12.85
C LEU A 79 13.35 -9.30 -12.71
N PRO A 80 14.11 -9.37 -13.82
CA PRO A 80 15.56 -9.49 -13.74
C PRO A 80 16.18 -8.39 -12.89
N VAL A 81 17.21 -8.72 -12.13
CA VAL A 81 18.04 -7.73 -11.46
C VAL A 81 19.08 -7.25 -12.45
N ARG A 82 19.41 -5.95 -12.39
CA ARG A 82 20.41 -5.31 -13.26
C ARG A 82 21.73 -6.08 -13.24
N ALA A 83 22.38 -6.18 -14.40
CA ALA A 83 23.65 -6.88 -14.56
C ALA A 83 24.76 -6.24 -13.70
N PRO A 84 25.69 -7.03 -13.11
CA PRO A 84 26.71 -6.52 -12.19
C PRO A 84 27.71 -5.53 -12.80
N ASP A 85 27.86 -5.55 -14.12
CA ASP A 85 28.77 -4.73 -14.92
C ASP A 85 28.11 -3.44 -15.46
N ALA A 86 26.83 -3.22 -15.15
CA ALA A 86 26.12 -2.03 -15.59
C ALA A 86 26.63 -0.77 -14.87
N VAL A 87 26.70 0.34 -15.61
CA VAL A 87 27.19 1.65 -15.12
C VAL A 87 26.48 2.05 -13.83
N GLU A 88 27.25 2.46 -12.81
CA GLU A 88 26.68 2.88 -11.52
C GLU A 88 25.67 4.03 -11.66
N VAL A 89 24.69 4.04 -10.76
CA VAL A 89 23.66 5.09 -10.71
C VAL A 89 24.29 6.39 -10.21
N THR A 90 24.08 7.48 -10.95
CA THR A 90 24.53 8.81 -10.51
C THR A 90 23.64 9.30 -9.35
N PRO A 91 24.18 10.08 -8.39
CA PRO A 91 23.36 10.70 -7.35
C PRO A 91 22.25 11.61 -7.90
N ALA A 92 22.46 12.21 -9.08
CA ALA A 92 21.47 13.02 -9.76
C ALA A 92 20.29 12.18 -10.26
N LEU A 93 20.55 11.08 -10.96
CA LEU A 93 19.52 10.13 -11.41
C LEU A 93 18.73 9.56 -10.22
N GLU A 94 19.41 9.20 -9.13
CA GLU A 94 18.76 8.72 -7.92
C GLU A 94 17.80 9.77 -7.33
N LYS A 95 18.26 11.03 -7.25
CA LYS A 95 17.44 12.14 -6.76
C LYS A 95 16.20 12.34 -7.63
N GLN A 96 16.35 12.36 -8.95
CA GLN A 96 15.24 12.52 -9.90
C GLN A 96 14.24 11.37 -9.79
N TRP A 97 14.71 10.13 -9.66
CA TRP A 97 13.83 8.99 -9.45
C TRP A 97 13.04 9.10 -8.14
N ARG A 98 13.66 9.60 -7.07
CA ARG A 98 12.98 9.79 -5.78
C ARG A 98 11.88 10.84 -5.86
N GLU A 99 12.13 11.96 -6.55
CA GLU A 99 11.12 12.99 -6.78
C GLU A 99 9.95 12.42 -7.60
N TYR A 100 10.25 11.66 -8.66
CA TYR A 100 9.23 10.93 -9.42
C TYR A 100 8.46 9.92 -8.57
N TRP A 101 9.14 9.17 -7.70
CA TRP A 101 8.53 8.21 -6.77
C TRP A 101 7.54 8.89 -5.84
N ASP A 102 7.94 9.98 -5.20
CA ASP A 102 7.10 10.72 -4.26
C ASP A 102 5.84 11.27 -4.95
N MET A 103 5.98 11.84 -6.16
CA MET A 103 4.85 12.29 -6.99
C MET A 103 3.94 11.13 -7.44
N THR A 104 4.50 9.93 -7.62
CA THR A 104 3.73 8.75 -8.05
C THR A 104 2.96 8.12 -6.90
N ILE A 105 3.57 8.03 -5.72
CA ILE A 105 2.97 7.42 -4.54
C ILE A 105 1.93 8.33 -3.89
N GLU A 106 2.25 9.59 -3.71
CA GLU A 106 1.41 10.55 -3.00
C GLU A 106 1.29 11.87 -3.78
N PRO A 107 0.66 11.86 -4.98
CA PRO A 107 0.61 13.02 -5.88
C PRO A 107 -0.02 14.28 -5.25
N ARG A 108 -0.93 14.11 -4.28
CA ARG A 108 -1.55 15.24 -3.58
C ARG A 108 -0.61 15.91 -2.57
N ALA A 109 0.31 15.15 -1.97
CA ALA A 109 1.31 15.66 -1.05
C ALA A 109 2.56 16.15 -1.78
N HIS A 110 2.81 15.63 -2.97
CA HIS A 110 3.97 15.92 -3.81
C HIS A 110 3.52 16.39 -5.21
N PRO A 111 2.96 17.60 -5.34
CA PRO A 111 2.68 18.18 -6.64
C PRO A 111 3.98 18.62 -7.32
N SER A 112 4.01 18.61 -8.65
CA SER A 112 5.11 19.22 -9.40
C SER A 112 5.00 20.75 -9.39
N GLU A 113 6.13 21.43 -9.21
CA GLU A 113 6.21 22.90 -9.28
C GLU A 113 6.23 23.41 -10.73
N VAL A 114 6.55 22.54 -11.69
CA VAL A 114 6.64 22.83 -13.12
C VAL A 114 5.67 21.94 -13.89
N PRO A 115 5.34 22.28 -15.15
CA PRO A 115 4.50 21.42 -15.98
C PRO A 115 5.07 20.00 -16.09
N LEU A 116 4.17 19.02 -16.17
CA LEU A 116 4.53 17.62 -16.39
C LEU A 116 4.47 17.30 -17.88
N GLU A 117 5.45 16.54 -18.35
CA GLU A 117 5.53 16.03 -19.72
C GLU A 117 5.44 14.51 -19.70
N LEU A 118 4.61 13.97 -20.60
CA LEU A 118 4.47 12.53 -20.78
C LEU A 118 5.72 11.96 -21.42
N ILE A 119 6.25 10.89 -20.84
CA ILE A 119 7.41 10.20 -21.40
C ILE A 119 6.94 9.18 -22.43
N GLY A 120 7.50 9.30 -23.64
CA GLY A 120 7.19 8.40 -24.75
C GLY A 120 7.39 6.93 -24.39
N GLY A 121 6.48 6.08 -24.86
CA GLY A 121 6.50 4.63 -24.62
C GLY A 121 5.83 4.19 -23.31
N PHE A 122 5.42 5.11 -22.43
CA PHE A 122 4.70 4.80 -21.18
C PHE A 122 3.20 5.10 -21.24
N ASP A 123 2.65 5.34 -22.44
CA ASP A 123 1.28 5.83 -22.64
C ASP A 123 1.02 7.10 -21.80
N THR A 124 0.15 7.03 -20.79
CA THR A 124 -0.15 8.12 -19.86
C THR A 124 0.33 7.85 -18.43
N LEU A 125 1.19 6.83 -18.23
CA LEU A 125 1.53 6.32 -16.90
C LEU A 125 2.77 6.96 -16.28
N VAL A 126 3.62 7.57 -17.10
CA VAL A 126 4.82 8.27 -16.63
C VAL A 126 4.80 9.69 -17.15
N ALA A 127 4.73 10.63 -16.21
CA ALA A 127 4.87 12.05 -16.46
C ALA A 127 6.00 12.58 -15.58
N LEU A 128 6.97 13.26 -16.18
CA LEU A 128 8.10 13.85 -15.47
C LEU A 128 8.03 15.38 -15.53
N PRO A 129 8.63 16.10 -14.57
CA PRO A 129 8.77 17.55 -14.65
C PRO A 129 9.47 17.95 -15.94
N ALA A 130 8.95 18.95 -16.65
CA ALA A 130 9.50 19.44 -17.93
C ALA A 130 10.96 19.91 -17.83
N SER A 131 11.42 20.21 -16.61
CA SER A 131 12.82 20.54 -16.31
C SER A 131 13.26 19.86 -15.02
N GLY A 132 14.52 19.44 -14.96
CA GLY A 132 15.15 18.86 -13.77
C GLY A 132 15.04 17.34 -13.67
N ALA A 133 14.46 16.66 -14.67
CA ALA A 133 14.31 15.21 -14.74
C ALA A 133 14.94 14.59 -16.01
N GLU A 134 15.88 15.29 -16.64
CA GLU A 134 16.44 14.94 -17.95
C GLU A 134 17.24 13.63 -17.92
N GLU A 135 18.04 13.39 -16.87
CA GLU A 135 18.81 12.14 -16.72
C GLU A 135 17.86 10.95 -16.55
N LEU A 136 16.81 11.10 -15.75
CA LEU A 136 15.79 10.08 -15.56
C LEU A 136 15.03 9.80 -16.85
N ALA A 137 14.59 10.84 -17.56
CA ALA A 137 13.88 10.70 -18.84
C ALA A 137 14.71 9.90 -19.85
N ALA A 138 15.99 10.24 -20.00
CA ALA A 138 16.91 9.54 -20.89
C ALA A 138 17.15 8.09 -20.45
N ALA A 139 17.28 7.84 -19.14
CA ALA A 139 17.55 6.52 -18.60
C ALA A 139 16.34 5.56 -18.69
N ILE A 140 15.12 6.06 -18.52
CA ILE A 140 13.91 5.22 -18.49
C ILE A 140 13.32 4.95 -19.88
N ALA A 141 13.55 5.82 -20.87
CA ALA A 141 12.97 5.67 -22.20
C ALA A 141 13.27 4.29 -22.86
N PRO A 142 14.50 3.74 -22.79
CA PRO A 142 14.79 2.40 -23.31
C PRO A 142 14.08 1.27 -22.55
N GLN A 143 13.60 1.52 -21.33
CA GLN A 143 12.98 0.53 -20.44
C GLN A 143 11.46 0.50 -20.55
N ALA A 144 10.85 1.35 -21.39
CA ALA A 144 9.41 1.55 -21.37
C ALA A 144 8.60 0.28 -21.64
N ALA A 145 8.93 -0.45 -22.71
CA ALA A 145 8.20 -1.66 -23.09
C ALA A 145 8.30 -2.77 -22.02
N SER A 146 9.50 -3.00 -21.46
CA SER A 146 9.73 -4.03 -20.45
C SER A 146 9.05 -3.69 -19.12
N ALA A 147 9.16 -2.44 -18.67
CA ALA A 147 8.53 -1.97 -17.44
C ALA A 147 7.00 -2.03 -17.51
N LEU A 148 6.40 -1.59 -18.63
CA LEU A 148 4.95 -1.68 -18.83
C LEU A 148 4.45 -3.13 -18.88
N HIS A 149 5.16 -4.00 -19.60
CA HIS A 149 4.78 -5.40 -19.69
C HIS A 149 4.76 -6.06 -18.30
N PHE A 150 5.81 -5.83 -17.51
CA PHE A 150 5.88 -6.30 -16.14
C PHE A 150 4.73 -5.74 -15.28
N ALA A 151 4.55 -4.42 -15.28
CA ALA A 151 3.58 -3.75 -14.42
C ALA A 151 2.13 -4.20 -14.71
N ARG A 152 1.76 -4.31 -15.99
CA ARG A 152 0.45 -4.82 -16.40
C ARG A 152 0.26 -6.27 -15.96
N GLY A 153 1.25 -7.12 -16.23
CA GLY A 153 1.18 -8.52 -15.81
C GLY A 153 1.07 -8.69 -14.28
N ALA A 154 1.76 -7.87 -13.50
CA ALA A 154 1.66 -7.88 -12.05
C ALA A 154 0.29 -7.40 -11.55
N HIS A 155 -0.23 -6.30 -12.12
CA HIS A 155 -1.57 -5.80 -11.83
C HIS A 155 -2.66 -6.84 -12.18
N ASP A 156 -2.57 -7.46 -13.35
CA ASP A 156 -3.53 -8.48 -13.80
C ASP A 156 -3.56 -9.67 -12.85
N ARG A 157 -2.39 -10.12 -12.36
CA ARG A 157 -2.31 -11.19 -11.34
C ARG A 157 -2.97 -10.77 -10.03
N TYR A 158 -2.80 -9.53 -9.59
CA TYR A 158 -3.49 -8.99 -8.42
C TYR A 158 -5.01 -9.00 -8.63
N VAL A 159 -5.50 -8.41 -9.72
CA VAL A 159 -6.95 -8.33 -10.02
C VAL A 159 -7.57 -9.72 -10.18
N ALA A 160 -6.86 -10.67 -10.80
CA ALA A 160 -7.30 -12.07 -10.89
C ALA A 160 -7.42 -12.72 -9.51
N SER A 161 -6.48 -12.47 -8.60
CA SER A 161 -6.52 -13.01 -7.24
C SER A 161 -7.68 -12.46 -6.41
N ILE A 162 -8.01 -11.18 -6.56
CA ILE A 162 -9.19 -10.56 -5.92
C ILE A 162 -10.49 -11.13 -6.51
N ARG A 163 -10.57 -11.31 -7.83
CA ARG A 163 -11.74 -11.95 -8.46
C ARG A 163 -11.96 -13.38 -7.98
N SER A 164 -10.89 -14.16 -7.85
CA SER A 164 -10.96 -15.54 -7.35
C SER A 164 -11.46 -15.63 -5.90
N SER A 165 -11.11 -14.67 -5.03
CA SER A 165 -11.57 -14.65 -3.63
C SER A 165 -13.02 -14.16 -3.46
N MET A 166 -13.59 -13.52 -4.49
CA MET A 166 -15.02 -13.17 -4.57
C MET A 166 -15.87 -14.33 -5.12
N GLY A 167 -15.38 -15.05 -6.12
CA GLY A 167 -16.11 -16.15 -6.76
C GLY A 167 -16.43 -17.35 -5.86
N ASN A 168 -15.69 -17.51 -4.74
CA ASN A 168 -15.92 -18.57 -3.76
C ASN A 168 -16.96 -18.21 -2.67
N ARG A 169 -17.62 -17.03 -2.77
CA ARG A 169 -18.64 -16.56 -1.82
C ARG A 169 -19.93 -16.19 -2.55
N SER A 170 -20.69 -17.19 -2.95
CA SER A 170 -22.10 -17.03 -3.29
C SER A 170 -22.91 -16.82 -2.00
N THR A 171 -23.30 -15.57 -1.73
CA THR A 171 -24.62 -15.08 -1.22
C THR A 171 -24.42 -13.71 -0.55
N GLY A 172 -24.73 -12.62 -1.26
CA GLY A 172 -25.25 -11.38 -0.66
C GLY A 172 -24.36 -10.51 0.26
N GLY A 173 -23.04 -10.43 0.08
CA GLY A 173 -22.20 -9.55 0.91
C GLY A 173 -21.02 -8.92 0.17
N SER A 174 -21.00 -7.58 0.13
CA SER A 174 -20.00 -6.61 -0.37
C SER A 174 -18.66 -7.11 -0.95
N ILE A 175 -18.32 -6.58 -2.13
CA ILE A 175 -17.04 -6.67 -2.84
C ILE A 175 -15.93 -6.08 -1.93
N GLY A 176 -15.22 -6.93 -1.18
CA GLY A 176 -14.11 -6.51 -0.31
C GLY A 176 -14.15 -6.97 1.16
N GLY A 177 -15.15 -7.76 1.55
CA GLY A 177 -15.41 -8.07 2.97
C GLY A 177 -14.26 -8.69 3.78
N GLU A 178 -13.36 -9.49 3.19
CA GLU A 178 -12.28 -10.17 3.95
C GLU A 178 -11.08 -9.26 4.26
N ALA A 179 -10.64 -8.47 3.29
CA ALA A 179 -9.54 -7.52 3.47
C ALA A 179 -10.00 -6.36 4.35
N TYR A 180 -11.18 -5.82 4.05
CA TYR A 180 -11.83 -4.80 4.87
C TYR A 180 -12.01 -5.26 6.32
N ARG A 181 -12.33 -6.55 6.54
CA ARG A 181 -12.44 -7.13 7.88
C ARG A 181 -11.13 -7.07 8.66
N ALA A 182 -9.99 -7.39 8.05
CA ALA A 182 -8.69 -7.31 8.75
C ALA A 182 -8.42 -5.87 9.24
N TYR A 183 -8.67 -4.87 8.41
CA TYR A 183 -8.54 -3.47 8.82
C TYR A 183 -9.54 -3.08 9.92
N ALA A 184 -10.82 -3.47 9.76
CA ALA A 184 -11.86 -3.19 10.75
C ALA A 184 -11.54 -3.86 12.10
N SER A 185 -11.04 -5.09 12.09
CA SER A 185 -10.62 -5.83 13.28
C SER A 185 -9.42 -5.18 13.96
N ALA A 186 -8.43 -4.72 13.20
CA ALA A 186 -7.28 -4.00 13.74
C ALA A 186 -7.69 -2.67 14.40
N ILE A 187 -8.60 -1.91 13.79
CA ILE A 187 -9.13 -0.66 14.38
C ILE A 187 -9.94 -0.96 15.65
N ALA A 188 -10.83 -1.93 15.62
CA ALA A 188 -11.63 -2.30 16.79
C ALA A 188 -10.77 -2.83 17.95
N GLU A 189 -9.62 -3.43 17.67
CA GLU A 189 -8.67 -3.80 18.72
C GLU A 189 -7.94 -2.59 19.28
N PHE A 190 -7.44 -1.71 18.42
CA PHE A 190 -6.84 -0.45 18.85
C PHE A 190 -7.79 0.35 19.77
N GLU A 191 -9.06 0.50 19.37
CA GLU A 191 -10.06 1.24 20.16
C GLU A 191 -10.30 0.59 21.53
N ARG A 192 -10.28 -0.75 21.61
CA ARG A 192 -10.40 -1.48 22.87
C ARG A 192 -9.17 -1.30 23.76
N ASP A 193 -7.97 -1.35 23.18
CA ASP A 193 -6.71 -1.28 23.92
C ASP A 193 -6.45 0.14 24.47
N VAL A 194 -6.79 1.17 23.70
CA VAL A 194 -6.58 2.58 24.10
C VAL A 194 -7.79 3.15 24.86
N GLY A 195 -8.97 2.54 24.75
CA GLY A 195 -10.18 3.00 25.43
C GLY A 195 -10.78 4.29 24.84
N ARG A 196 -10.42 4.63 23.60
CA ARG A 196 -10.96 5.79 22.85
C ARG A 196 -11.21 5.38 21.39
N ARG A 197 -12.06 6.15 20.70
CA ARG A 197 -12.28 5.94 19.27
C ARG A 197 -11.05 6.34 18.47
N ALA A 198 -10.77 5.62 17.38
CA ALA A 198 -9.73 6.00 16.44
C ALA A 198 -10.05 7.37 15.82
N HIS A 199 -9.04 8.18 15.56
CA HIS A 199 -9.25 9.42 14.80
C HIS A 199 -9.49 9.12 13.31
N SER A 200 -9.98 10.11 12.56
CA SER A 200 -10.09 9.99 11.11
C SER A 200 -8.70 9.91 10.47
N PHE A 201 -8.51 8.99 9.53
CA PHE A 201 -7.26 8.86 8.77
C PHE A 201 -7.52 8.27 7.38
N GLU A 202 -6.57 8.49 6.47
CA GLU A 202 -6.50 7.80 5.19
C GLU A 202 -5.29 6.85 5.20
N LEU A 203 -5.47 5.65 4.64
CA LEU A 203 -4.38 4.70 4.41
C LEU A 203 -4.49 4.11 3.01
N ASN A 204 -3.47 4.33 2.19
CA ASN A 204 -3.31 3.70 0.89
C ASN A 204 -2.42 2.46 1.04
N VAL A 205 -2.83 1.35 0.44
CA VAL A 205 -2.16 0.06 0.53
C VAL A 205 -1.85 -0.43 -0.87
N GLN A 206 -0.56 -0.51 -1.19
CA GLN A 206 -0.06 -1.03 -2.46
C GLN A 206 0.31 -2.50 -2.31
N VAL A 207 -0.44 -3.40 -2.95
CA VAL A 207 -0.19 -4.84 -2.95
C VAL A 207 0.80 -5.17 -4.07
N LEU A 208 2.05 -5.46 -3.70
CA LEU A 208 3.17 -5.53 -4.63
C LEU A 208 3.85 -6.90 -4.64
N PRO A 209 4.41 -7.34 -5.79
CA PRO A 209 5.04 -8.65 -5.92
C PRO A 209 6.50 -8.62 -5.42
N PHE A 210 6.73 -8.18 -4.19
CA PHE A 210 8.08 -8.12 -3.60
C PHE A 210 8.66 -9.51 -3.30
N SER A 211 9.98 -9.65 -3.45
CA SER A 211 10.73 -10.89 -3.19
C SER A 211 10.74 -11.28 -1.72
N GLN A 212 10.62 -10.29 -0.83
CA GLN A 212 10.47 -10.49 0.60
C GLN A 212 9.01 -10.31 0.99
N ARG A 213 8.58 -11.05 2.01
CA ARG A 213 7.24 -10.98 2.58
C ARG A 213 7.22 -9.97 3.73
N GLY A 214 6.37 -8.94 3.66
CA GLY A 214 6.32 -7.92 4.70
C GLY A 214 5.41 -6.72 4.38
N ILE A 215 5.57 -5.67 5.19
CA ILE A 215 4.94 -4.36 5.03
C ILE A 215 6.01 -3.27 5.15
N TRP A 216 5.98 -2.29 4.25
CA TRP A 216 6.92 -1.15 4.24
C TRP A 216 6.16 0.15 4.06
N TRP A 217 6.54 1.18 4.83
CA TRP A 217 6.13 2.55 4.52
C TRP A 217 6.80 3.01 3.23
N VAL A 218 6.00 3.47 2.27
CA VAL A 218 6.46 3.98 0.98
C VAL A 218 6.12 5.45 0.75
N GLY A 219 5.22 6.00 1.56
CA GLY A 219 4.88 7.41 1.68
C GLY A 219 4.42 7.72 3.11
N ALA A 220 3.86 8.90 3.33
CA ALA A 220 3.36 9.30 4.65
C ALA A 220 2.04 8.61 5.03
N LEU A 221 1.21 8.30 4.04
CA LEU A 221 -0.10 7.64 4.19
C LEU A 221 -0.20 6.38 3.33
N THR A 222 0.93 5.90 2.80
CA THR A 222 0.97 4.78 1.89
C THR A 222 1.93 3.70 2.38
N VAL A 223 1.42 2.48 2.48
CA VAL A 223 2.21 1.27 2.76
C VAL A 223 2.22 0.35 1.56
N ALA A 224 3.34 -0.31 1.34
CA ALA A 224 3.47 -1.44 0.45
C ALA A 224 3.33 -2.74 1.23
N VAL A 225 2.55 -3.68 0.72
CA VAL A 225 2.32 -5.01 1.30
C VAL A 225 2.63 -6.05 0.24
N THR A 226 3.40 -7.08 0.59
CA THR A 226 3.64 -8.16 -0.36
C THR A 226 2.35 -8.93 -0.64
N ASP A 227 2.05 -9.21 -1.91
CA ASP A 227 0.91 -10.03 -2.33
C ASP A 227 0.81 -11.39 -1.61
N GLY A 228 1.95 -12.02 -1.34
CA GLY A 228 2.02 -13.24 -0.53
C GLY A 228 1.54 -13.04 0.90
N LEU A 229 1.94 -11.95 1.57
CA LEU A 229 1.46 -11.60 2.91
C LEU A 229 -0.04 -11.33 2.89
N ARG A 230 -0.48 -10.51 1.95
CA ARG A 230 -1.87 -10.09 1.81
C ARG A 230 -2.84 -11.26 1.54
N ARG A 231 -2.40 -12.35 0.91
CA ARG A 231 -3.21 -13.56 0.69
C ARG A 231 -3.40 -14.42 1.95
N ASP A 232 -2.52 -14.28 2.93
CA ASP A 232 -2.60 -14.98 4.20
C ASP A 232 -3.24 -14.05 5.24
N VAL A 233 -4.56 -14.15 5.37
CA VAL A 233 -5.38 -13.24 6.18
C VAL A 233 -4.94 -13.20 7.63
N VAL A 234 -4.53 -14.32 8.23
CA VAL A 234 -4.14 -14.38 9.64
C VAL A 234 -2.82 -13.63 9.85
N SER A 235 -1.83 -13.90 9.00
CA SER A 235 -0.55 -13.19 9.07
C SER A 235 -0.70 -11.70 8.73
N PHE A 236 -1.55 -11.37 7.76
CA PHE A 236 -1.81 -10.00 7.36
C PHE A 236 -2.49 -9.20 8.48
N ASP A 237 -3.53 -9.77 9.09
CA ASP A 237 -4.24 -9.17 10.21
C ASP A 237 -3.29 -8.87 11.39
N ALA A 238 -2.37 -9.78 11.72
CA ALA A 238 -1.37 -9.52 12.74
C ALA A 238 -0.39 -8.39 12.34
N ALA A 239 0.04 -8.38 11.07
CA ALA A 239 1.05 -7.44 10.57
C ALA A 239 0.51 -6.00 10.38
N ILE A 240 -0.79 -5.82 10.09
CA ILE A 240 -1.37 -4.49 9.84
C ILE A 240 -1.70 -3.73 11.13
N ARG A 241 -1.89 -4.43 12.25
CA ARG A 241 -2.19 -3.83 13.57
C ARG A 241 -1.22 -2.72 13.99
N PRO A 242 0.12 -2.90 13.96
CA PRO A 242 1.04 -1.82 14.33
C PRO A 242 0.94 -0.60 13.40
N ILE A 243 0.61 -0.79 12.12
CA ILE A 243 0.39 0.32 11.17
C ILE A 243 -0.85 1.12 11.55
N ILE A 244 -1.95 0.44 11.88
CA ILE A 244 -3.18 1.10 12.33
C ILE A 244 -2.95 1.81 13.66
N ALA A 245 -2.25 1.20 14.61
CA ALA A 245 -1.97 1.81 15.90
C ALA A 245 -1.11 3.08 15.80
N GLU A 246 -0.28 3.22 14.76
CA GLU A 246 0.49 4.44 14.47
C GLU A 246 -0.39 5.57 13.89
N LEU A 247 -1.51 5.21 13.23
CA LEU A 247 -2.40 6.12 12.51
C LEU A 247 -3.71 6.46 13.24
N ALA A 248 -3.98 5.93 14.43
CA ALA A 248 -5.31 5.93 15.06
C ALA A 248 -5.43 6.66 16.41
#